data_AF-A0A077PBH7-F1
#
_entry.id   AF-A0A077PBH7-F1
#
_cell.length_a   1.000
_cell.length_b   1.000
_cell.length_c   1.000
_cell.angle_alpha   90.00
_cell.angle_beta   90.00
_cell.angle_gamma   90.00
#
_symmetry.space_group_name_H-M   'P 1'
#
loop_
_entity.id
_entity.type
_entity.pdbx_description
1 polymer ?
#
loop_
_entity_poly.entity_id
_entity_poly.type
_entity_poly.pdbx_seq_one_letter_code
_entity_poly.pdbx_strand_id
1 'polypeptide(L)'
;MRNGGSKGNLIINIVEGKINSITIDSENPFFLKLVFPNMIGKTLNLRDFEQGLEQLNRMSSYQVTIDIQPSKRIGYSDIILKRTLSKNPISVDIGIDNGGQKSSGKNQFNTTLELDNILHLADSWTISANKNSDFRNNHKNWNVTSGLSISTQEKLIANLLP
;
A
#
# COMPACT_ATOMS: atom_id res chain seq x y z
N MET A 1 42.59 27.27 -46.80
CA MET A 1 42.54 27.80 -45.42
C MET A 1 41.12 27.63 -44.91
N ARG A 2 40.95 27.02 -43.72
CA ARG A 2 39.69 26.68 -43.03
C ARG A 2 39.03 27.95 -42.46
N ASN A 3 37.70 28.06 -42.50
CA ASN A 3 36.85 28.89 -41.63
C ASN A 3 35.37 28.54 -41.93
N GLY A 4 34.47 28.21 -41.02
CA GLY A 4 34.46 27.97 -39.58
C GLY A 4 33.03 27.57 -39.25
N GLY A 5 32.79 26.35 -38.76
CA GLY A 5 31.45 25.87 -38.44
C GLY A 5 30.83 26.71 -37.32
N SER A 6 29.62 27.22 -37.52
CA SER A 6 28.87 27.87 -36.46
C SER A 6 28.66 26.86 -35.33
N LYS A 7 29.22 27.14 -34.15
CA LYS A 7 28.87 26.42 -32.93
C LYS A 7 27.46 26.86 -32.55
N GLY A 8 26.46 26.19 -33.12
CA GLY A 8 25.05 26.46 -32.89
C GLY A 8 24.63 25.97 -31.51
N ASN A 9 23.89 26.80 -30.76
CA ASN A 9 23.31 26.42 -29.48
C ASN A 9 21.98 25.68 -29.73
N LEU A 10 21.86 24.47 -29.17
CA LEU A 10 20.60 23.72 -29.11
C LEU A 10 19.85 24.10 -27.83
N ILE A 11 18.61 24.56 -27.96
CA ILE A 11 17.71 24.82 -26.84
C ILE A 11 16.66 23.70 -26.82
N ILE A 12 16.62 22.92 -25.74
CA ILE A 12 15.63 21.87 -25.51
C ILE A 12 14.67 22.35 -24.42
N ASN A 13 13.39 22.47 -24.75
CA ASN A 13 12.35 22.82 -23.79
C ASN A 13 11.63 21.55 -23.31
N ILE A 14 11.51 21.39 -22.00
CA ILE A 14 10.78 20.28 -21.37
C ILE A 14 9.54 20.86 -20.71
N VAL A 15 8.38 20.26 -21.00
CA VAL A 15 7.12 20.57 -20.31
C VAL A 15 6.75 19.34 -19.49
N GLU A 16 6.90 19.47 -18.18
CA GLU A 16 6.54 18.39 -17.25
C GLU A 16 5.03 18.28 -17.09
N GLY A 17 4.51 17.08 -17.32
CA GLY A 17 3.11 16.75 -17.06
C GLY A 17 2.80 16.79 -15.56
N LYS A 18 1.63 17.31 -15.20
CA LYS A 18 1.17 17.43 -13.81
C LYS A 18 -0.07 16.59 -13.55
N ILE A 19 -0.33 16.31 -12.28
CA ILE A 19 -1.49 15.50 -11.87
C ILE A 19 -2.70 16.42 -11.72
N ASN A 20 -3.81 16.14 -12.42
CA ASN A 20 -5.06 16.89 -12.28
C ASN A 20 -6.01 16.23 -11.28
N SER A 21 -6.19 14.91 -11.34
CA SER A 21 -7.00 14.15 -10.38
C SER A 21 -6.42 12.76 -10.13
N ILE A 22 -6.78 12.18 -8.97
CA ILE A 22 -6.58 10.77 -8.65
C ILE A 22 -7.94 10.23 -8.23
N THR A 23 -8.38 9.13 -8.83
CA THR A 23 -9.69 8.51 -8.54
C THR A 23 -9.56 7.00 -8.41
N ILE A 24 -10.41 6.38 -7.60
CA ILE A 24 -10.57 4.92 -7.49
C ILE A 24 -12.06 4.63 -7.36
N ASP A 25 -12.53 3.55 -7.98
CA ASP A 25 -13.94 3.18 -7.93
C ASP A 25 -14.36 2.79 -6.50
N SER A 26 -15.52 3.31 -6.08
CA SER A 26 -16.22 2.92 -4.85
C SER A 26 -15.48 3.13 -3.53
N GLU A 27 -14.50 4.04 -3.47
CA GLU A 27 -13.87 4.47 -2.20
C GLU A 27 -14.12 5.95 -1.89
N ASN A 28 -14.01 6.28 -0.61
CA ASN A 28 -14.12 7.65 -0.13
C ASN A 28 -12.91 8.51 -0.62
N PRO A 29 -13.11 9.77 -1.05
CA PRO A 29 -12.01 10.70 -1.34
C PRO A 29 -10.93 10.83 -0.26
N PHE A 30 -11.26 10.60 1.02
CA PHE A 30 -10.28 10.60 2.12
C PHE A 30 -9.27 9.44 2.02
N PHE A 31 -9.68 8.26 1.55
CA PHE A 31 -8.80 7.11 1.31
C PHE A 31 -7.62 7.52 0.41
N LEU A 32 -7.91 8.16 -0.71
CA LEU A 32 -6.88 8.59 -1.66
C LEU A 32 -5.95 9.66 -1.10
N LYS A 33 -6.43 10.53 -0.21
CA LYS A 33 -5.59 11.54 0.45
C LYS A 33 -4.60 10.92 1.45
N LEU A 34 -4.96 9.79 2.07
CA LEU A 34 -4.07 9.05 2.97
C LEU A 34 -2.96 8.35 2.20
N VAL A 35 -3.31 7.71 1.07
CA VAL A 35 -2.37 6.92 0.27
C VAL A 35 -1.52 7.79 -0.65
N PHE A 36 -2.09 8.84 -1.26
CA PHE A 36 -1.43 9.72 -2.23
C PHE A 36 -1.49 11.20 -1.77
N PRO A 37 -0.77 11.55 -0.70
CA PRO A 37 -0.87 12.87 -0.07
C PRO A 37 -0.31 13.98 -0.96
N ASN A 38 -1.08 15.07 -1.10
CA ASN A 38 -0.65 16.31 -1.74
C ASN A 38 -0.06 16.14 -3.15
N MET A 39 -0.60 15.21 -3.96
CA MET A 39 -0.10 14.95 -5.32
C MET A 39 -0.75 15.81 -6.40
N ILE A 40 -1.98 16.28 -6.18
CA ILE A 40 -2.69 17.12 -7.15
C ILE A 40 -1.91 18.41 -7.43
N GLY A 41 -1.70 18.71 -8.71
CA GLY A 41 -0.94 19.87 -9.18
C GLY A 41 0.58 19.69 -9.22
N LYS A 42 1.13 18.60 -8.67
CA LYS A 42 2.55 18.28 -8.74
C LYS A 42 2.90 17.60 -10.06
N THR A 43 4.19 17.64 -10.41
CA THR A 43 4.74 16.88 -11.54
C THR A 43 4.42 15.40 -11.34
N LEU A 44 3.92 14.76 -12.40
CA LEU A 44 3.63 13.34 -12.42
C LEU A 44 4.94 12.57 -12.35
N ASN A 45 5.11 11.80 -11.28
CA ASN A 45 6.26 10.91 -11.10
C ASN A 45 5.75 9.51 -10.75
N LEU A 46 6.09 8.52 -11.57
CA LEU A 46 5.65 7.14 -11.38
C LEU A 46 6.12 6.56 -10.05
N ARG A 47 7.29 6.98 -9.55
CA ARG A 47 7.83 6.50 -8.27
C ARG A 47 6.98 6.91 -7.08
N ASP A 48 6.32 8.07 -7.14
CA ASP A 48 5.39 8.49 -6.09
C ASP A 48 4.12 7.61 -6.09
N PHE A 49 3.78 6.96 -7.20
CA PHE A 49 2.66 6.01 -7.28
C PHE A 49 3.07 4.58 -6.93
N GLU A 50 4.28 4.15 -7.29
CA GLU A 50 4.79 2.81 -6.98
C GLU A 50 4.70 2.48 -5.48
N GLN A 51 5.15 3.38 -4.61
CA GLN A 51 5.10 3.16 -3.16
C GLN A 51 3.67 3.13 -2.62
N GLY A 52 2.78 4.01 -3.12
CA GLY A 52 1.37 4.01 -2.72
C GLY A 52 0.65 2.73 -3.17
N LEU A 53 0.93 2.28 -4.39
CA LEU A 53 0.41 1.01 -4.91
C LEU A 53 0.97 -0.19 -4.16
N GLU A 54 2.26 -0.19 -3.80
CA GLU A 54 2.86 -1.25 -2.99
C GLU A 54 2.12 -1.41 -1.67
N GLN A 55 1.86 -0.31 -0.95
CA GLN A 55 1.13 -0.37 0.32
C GLN A 55 -0.31 -0.87 0.15
N LEU A 56 -1.03 -0.40 -0.87
CA LEU A 56 -2.37 -0.90 -1.15
C LEU A 56 -2.36 -2.39 -1.51
N ASN A 57 -1.40 -2.84 -2.31
CA ASN A 57 -1.29 -4.23 -2.75
C ASN A 57 -0.77 -5.19 -1.66
N ARG A 58 -0.35 -4.68 -0.49
CA ARG A 58 -0.08 -5.52 0.69
C ARG A 58 -1.35 -6.02 1.35
N MET A 59 -2.47 -5.31 1.18
CA MET A 59 -3.77 -5.73 1.70
C MET A 59 -4.28 -6.88 0.84
N SER A 60 -4.58 -8.02 1.45
CA SER A 60 -5.00 -9.25 0.77
C SER A 60 -6.24 -9.06 -0.11
N SER A 61 -7.09 -8.10 0.23
CA SER A 61 -8.33 -7.74 -0.46
C SER A 61 -8.16 -6.73 -1.61
N TYR A 62 -6.96 -6.17 -1.80
CA TYR A 62 -6.66 -5.18 -2.84
C TYR A 62 -5.61 -5.68 -3.82
N GLN A 63 -5.93 -5.58 -5.11
CA GLN A 63 -4.92 -5.47 -6.15
C GLN A 63 -5.27 -4.27 -7.01
N VAL A 64 -4.38 -3.29 -7.08
CA VAL A 64 -4.58 -1.99 -7.72
C VAL A 64 -3.48 -1.71 -8.72
N THR A 65 -3.87 -1.18 -9.88
CA THR A 65 -2.98 -0.63 -10.91
C THR A 65 -3.34 0.81 -11.23
N ILE A 66 -2.43 1.55 -11.86
CA ILE A 66 -2.69 2.90 -12.36
C ILE A 66 -3.00 2.88 -13.86
N ASP A 67 -3.94 3.72 -14.27
CA ASP A 67 -4.20 4.11 -15.65
C ASP A 67 -4.03 5.64 -15.73
N ILE A 68 -3.11 6.09 -16.60
CA ILE A 68 -2.76 7.49 -16.76
C ILE A 68 -3.45 7.99 -18.04
N GLN A 69 -4.45 8.84 -17.87
CA GLN A 69 -5.23 9.37 -18.98
C GLN A 69 -4.91 10.85 -19.21
N PRO A 70 -4.99 11.34 -20.46
CA PRO A 70 -4.86 12.76 -20.74
C PRO A 70 -6.01 13.53 -20.09
N SER A 71 -5.68 14.61 -19.37
CA SER A 71 -6.70 15.51 -18.82
C SER A 71 -7.15 16.52 -19.87
N LYS A 72 -8.32 17.12 -19.67
CA LYS A 72 -8.77 18.29 -20.46
C LYS A 72 -7.85 19.50 -20.26
N ARG A 73 -7.12 19.56 -19.15
CA ARG A 73 -6.18 20.64 -18.84
C ARG A 73 -4.83 20.34 -19.51
N ILE A 74 -4.38 21.27 -20.37
CA ILE A 74 -3.10 21.14 -21.10
C ILE A 74 -1.94 20.96 -20.12
N GLY A 75 -1.10 19.96 -20.36
CA GLY A 75 0.04 19.61 -19.52
C GLY A 75 -0.33 18.85 -18.26
N TYR A 76 -1.56 18.29 -18.17
CA TYR A 76 -2.00 17.49 -17.03
C TYR A 76 -2.55 16.13 -17.43
N SER A 77 -2.53 15.20 -16.47
CA SER A 77 -3.08 13.86 -16.58
C SER A 77 -4.05 13.55 -15.43
N ASP A 78 -5.08 12.78 -15.74
CA ASP A 78 -6.01 12.21 -14.77
C ASP A 78 -5.54 10.77 -14.45
N ILE A 79 -5.37 10.47 -13.16
CA ILE A 79 -4.89 9.17 -12.69
C ILE A 79 -6.05 8.35 -12.17
N ILE A 80 -6.27 7.18 -12.76
CA ILE A 80 -7.35 6.28 -12.39
C ILE A 80 -6.72 5.03 -11.80
N LEU A 81 -7.03 4.75 -10.54
CA LEU A 81 -6.67 3.52 -9.88
C LEU A 81 -7.71 2.46 -10.21
N LYS A 82 -7.28 1.37 -10.83
CA LYS A 82 -8.14 0.25 -11.20
C LYS A 82 -7.91 -0.91 -10.25
N ARG A 83 -8.98 -1.41 -9.63
CA ARG A 83 -8.94 -2.65 -8.86
C ARG A 83 -8.96 -3.82 -9.84
N THR A 84 -7.87 -4.56 -9.93
CA THR A 84 -7.78 -5.76 -10.78
C THR A 84 -8.23 -7.01 -10.03
N LEU A 85 -8.28 -6.95 -8.69
CA LEU A 85 -8.87 -7.96 -7.83
C LEU A 85 -9.52 -7.25 -6.63
N SER A 86 -10.74 -7.65 -6.30
CA SER A 86 -11.44 -7.24 -5.09
C SER A 86 -11.95 -8.50 -4.40
N LYS A 87 -11.20 -8.98 -3.41
CA LYS A 87 -11.61 -10.13 -2.59
C LYS A 87 -12.43 -9.63 -1.40
N ASN A 88 -13.07 -10.58 -0.70
CA ASN A 88 -13.70 -10.31 0.59
C ASN A 88 -12.68 -9.61 1.52
N PRO A 89 -13.04 -8.52 2.23
CA PRO A 89 -12.14 -7.84 3.16
C PRO A 89 -11.74 -8.67 4.38
N ILE A 90 -12.26 -9.90 4.49
CA ILE A 90 -12.00 -10.83 5.60
C ILE A 90 -11.20 -12.01 5.07
N SER A 91 -10.01 -12.20 5.62
CA SER A 91 -9.12 -13.33 5.36
C SER A 91 -8.84 -14.10 6.65
N VAL A 92 -8.80 -15.43 6.57
CA VAL A 92 -8.53 -16.30 7.71
C VAL A 92 -7.46 -17.30 7.33
N ASP A 93 -6.38 -17.33 8.10
CA ASP A 93 -5.26 -18.25 7.95
C ASP A 93 -5.17 -19.15 9.18
N ILE A 94 -5.03 -20.46 8.95
CA ILE A 94 -4.93 -21.47 10.00
C ILE A 94 -3.74 -22.36 9.66
N GLY A 95 -2.87 -22.59 10.63
CA GLY A 95 -1.67 -23.39 10.44
C GLY A 95 -1.31 -24.23 11.66
N ILE A 96 -0.53 -25.27 11.39
CA ILE A 96 0.04 -26.15 12.39
C ILE A 96 1.52 -26.29 12.07
N ASP A 97 2.38 -26.07 13.05
CA ASP A 97 3.82 -26.26 12.92
C ASP A 97 4.40 -27.02 14.10
N ASN A 98 5.67 -27.40 13.98
CA ASN A 98 6.43 -28.10 15.02
C ASN A 98 7.68 -27.32 15.46
N GLY A 99 7.64 -25.99 15.31
CA GLY A 99 8.78 -25.09 15.57
C GLY A 99 8.98 -24.74 17.05
N GLY A 100 8.10 -25.19 17.94
CA GLY A 100 8.19 -24.92 19.37
C GLY A 100 9.30 -25.70 20.07
N GLN A 101 9.72 -25.20 21.24
CA GLN A 101 10.76 -25.85 22.02
C GLN A 101 10.19 -27.02 22.83
N LYS A 102 11.03 -28.00 23.18
CA LYS A 102 10.63 -29.12 24.07
C LYS A 102 10.02 -28.66 25.39
N SER A 103 10.42 -27.50 25.89
CA SER A 103 9.94 -26.92 27.16
C SER A 103 8.61 -26.16 27.03
N SER A 104 8.34 -25.55 25.88
CA SER A 104 7.12 -24.76 25.64
C SER A 104 6.06 -25.48 24.83
N GLY A 105 6.41 -26.60 24.19
CA GLY A 105 5.53 -27.44 23.39
C GLY A 105 5.98 -27.51 21.95
N LYS A 106 6.32 -28.70 21.44
CA LYS A 106 6.89 -28.84 20.09
C LYS A 106 5.90 -28.44 19.00
N ASN A 107 4.65 -28.86 19.14
CA ASN A 107 3.60 -28.62 18.15
C ASN A 107 2.79 -27.37 18.51
N GLN A 108 2.56 -26.50 17.54
CA GLN A 108 1.83 -25.24 17.69
C GLN A 108 0.69 -25.17 16.68
N PHE A 109 -0.45 -24.64 17.11
CA PHE A 109 -1.59 -24.30 16.26
C PHE A 109 -1.69 -22.78 16.23
N ASN A 110 -1.75 -22.22 15.03
CA ASN A 110 -1.84 -20.79 14.79
C ASN A 110 -3.12 -20.48 13.98
N THR A 111 -3.75 -19.36 14.30
CA THR A 111 -4.90 -18.84 13.57
C THR A 111 -4.78 -17.34 13.50
N THR A 112 -4.91 -16.78 12.31
CA THR A 112 -4.89 -15.34 12.05
C THR A 112 -6.16 -14.95 11.30
N LEU A 113 -6.79 -13.89 11.78
CA LEU A 113 -7.88 -13.19 11.12
C LEU A 113 -7.35 -11.83 10.66
N GLU A 114 -7.49 -11.54 9.37
CA GLU A 114 -7.18 -10.25 8.78
C GLU A 114 -8.46 -9.58 8.27
N LEU A 115 -8.63 -8.31 8.64
CA LEU A 115 -9.73 -7.47 8.22
C LEU A 115 -9.16 -6.22 7.53
N ASP A 116 -9.37 -6.13 6.23
CA ASP A 116 -8.83 -5.08 5.37
C ASP A 116 -9.89 -4.02 5.02
N ASN A 117 -9.47 -2.77 5.05
CA ASN A 117 -10.23 -1.56 4.70
C ASN A 117 -11.62 -1.46 5.34
N ILE A 118 -11.78 -1.91 6.59
CA ILE A 118 -13.07 -1.91 7.30
C ILE A 118 -13.59 -0.49 7.53
N LEU A 119 -12.69 0.47 7.76
CA LEU A 119 -13.05 1.87 7.95
C LEU A 119 -13.05 2.69 6.65
N HIS A 120 -12.73 2.07 5.51
CA HIS A 120 -12.50 2.77 4.24
C HIS A 120 -11.37 3.80 4.29
N LEU A 121 -10.36 3.56 5.14
CA LEU A 121 -9.21 4.45 5.37
C LEU A 121 -7.87 3.79 5.02
N ALA A 122 -7.88 2.75 4.18
CA ALA A 122 -6.71 1.93 3.87
C ALA A 122 -6.11 1.29 5.14
N ASP A 123 -6.98 0.90 6.07
CA ASP A 123 -6.64 0.27 7.33
C ASP A 123 -6.59 -1.26 7.21
N SER A 124 -5.72 -1.91 7.99
CA SER A 124 -5.68 -3.38 8.10
C SER A 124 -5.55 -3.78 9.56
N TRP A 125 -6.43 -4.68 9.98
CA TRP A 125 -6.53 -5.19 11.34
C TRP A 125 -6.17 -6.67 11.34
N THR A 126 -5.30 -7.09 12.25
CA THR A 126 -4.86 -8.47 12.37
C THR A 126 -5.12 -8.96 13.78
N ILE A 127 -5.73 -10.13 13.92
CA ILE A 127 -5.91 -10.82 15.21
C ILE A 127 -5.33 -12.22 15.07
N SER A 128 -4.30 -12.53 15.85
CA SER A 128 -3.63 -13.82 15.80
C SER A 128 -3.71 -14.53 17.14
N ALA A 129 -4.11 -15.80 17.13
CA ALA A 129 -4.15 -16.69 18.28
C ALA A 129 -3.20 -17.87 18.05
N ASN A 130 -2.40 -18.19 19.07
CA ASN A 130 -1.44 -19.28 19.03
C ASN A 130 -1.62 -20.17 20.26
N LYS A 131 -1.60 -21.48 20.05
CA LYS A 131 -1.79 -22.48 21.10
C LYS A 131 -0.82 -23.64 20.95
N ASN A 132 -0.16 -24.00 22.04
CA ASN A 132 0.74 -25.15 22.07
C ASN A 132 -0.06 -26.43 22.35
N SER A 133 0.29 -27.54 21.68
CA SER A 133 -0.47 -28.80 21.74
C SER A 133 0.22 -29.95 22.48
N ASP A 134 1.25 -29.67 23.30
CA ASP A 134 1.99 -30.75 23.98
C ASP A 134 1.11 -31.48 25.03
N PHE A 135 1.03 -32.80 24.88
CA PHE A 135 0.13 -33.71 25.62
C PHE A 135 0.69 -34.17 26.98
N ARG A 136 1.84 -33.63 27.44
CA ARG A 136 2.49 -34.01 28.70
C ARG A 136 2.47 -32.84 29.71
N ASN A 137 1.65 -32.99 30.75
CA ASN A 137 1.59 -32.19 31.99
C ASN A 137 1.46 -30.64 31.90
N ASN A 138 0.21 -30.20 32.03
CA ASN A 138 -0.30 -29.07 32.82
C ASN A 138 0.06 -27.60 32.52
N HIS A 139 0.72 -27.25 31.42
CA HIS A 139 0.85 -25.84 31.02
C HIS A 139 0.34 -25.61 29.59
N LYS A 140 -0.98 -25.45 29.46
CA LYS A 140 -1.61 -25.02 28.20
C LYS A 140 -1.36 -23.51 28.04
N ASN A 141 -0.31 -23.15 27.32
CA ASN A 141 -0.03 -21.76 27.02
C ASN A 141 -0.80 -21.33 25.75
N TRP A 142 -1.52 -20.20 25.86
CA TRP A 142 -2.21 -19.55 24.75
C TRP A 142 -1.71 -18.12 24.67
N ASN A 143 -1.50 -17.64 23.45
CA ASN A 143 -1.13 -16.25 23.20
C ASN A 143 -2.08 -15.66 22.16
N VAL A 144 -2.56 -14.45 22.42
CA VAL A 144 -3.35 -13.68 21.46
C VAL A 144 -2.71 -12.32 21.28
N THR A 145 -2.53 -11.93 20.03
CA THR A 145 -1.99 -10.63 19.64
C THR A 145 -2.96 -9.98 18.66
N SER A 146 -3.12 -8.66 18.77
CA SER A 146 -3.84 -7.84 17.80
C SER A 146 -2.95 -6.73 17.27
N GLY A 147 -3.10 -6.39 16.00
CA GLY A 147 -2.41 -5.29 15.34
C GLY A 147 -3.36 -4.45 14.51
N LEU A 148 -3.05 -3.18 14.38
CA LEU A 148 -3.71 -2.24 13.48
C LEU A 148 -2.63 -1.48 12.70
N SER A 149 -2.83 -1.34 11.40
CA SER A 149 -2.01 -0.53 10.53
C SER A 149 -2.87 0.33 9.60
N ILE A 150 -2.33 1.47 9.18
CA ILE A 150 -2.95 2.36 8.19
C ILE A 150 -1.92 2.61 7.09
N SER A 151 -2.30 2.36 5.85
CA SER A 151 -1.46 2.59 4.69
C SER A 151 -1.42 4.08 4.34
N THR A 152 -0.25 4.69 4.55
CA THR A 152 0.01 6.09 4.19
C THR A 152 1.45 6.26 3.72
N GLN A 153 1.71 7.32 2.95
CA GLN A 153 3.09 7.70 2.60
C GLN A 153 3.74 8.53 3.70
N GLU A 154 5.03 8.34 3.92
CA GLU A 154 5.84 9.07 4.90
C GLU A 154 5.73 10.61 4.76
N LYS A 155 5.54 11.10 3.52
CA LYS A 155 5.34 12.52 3.22
C LYS A 155 4.10 13.13 3.88
N LEU A 156 3.10 12.33 4.25
CA LEU A 156 1.93 12.81 5.02
C LEU A 156 2.31 13.01 6.50
N ILE A 157 3.07 12.08 7.08
CA ILE A 157 3.50 12.14 8.49
C ILE A 157 4.44 13.34 8.73
N ALA A 158 5.32 13.62 7.78
CA ALA A 158 6.25 14.75 7.85
C ALA A 158 5.56 16.13 7.89
N ASN A 159 4.33 16.25 7.36
CA ASN A 159 3.55 17.49 7.38
C ASN A 159 2.64 17.62 8.62
N LEU A 160 2.60 16.61 9.49
CA LEU A 160 1.82 16.59 10.73
C LEU A 160 2.66 16.86 11.99
N LEU A 161 4.00 16.90 11.85
CA LEU A 161 4.91 17.30 12.92
C LEU A 161 5.25 18.79 12.75
N PRO A 162 5.12 19.62 13.81
CA PRO A 162 5.39 21.05 13.76
C PRO A 162 6.86 21.39 13.52
#